data_AF-A0A8C6R2U6-F1
#
_entry.id   AF-A0A8C6R2U6-F1
#
_cell.length_a   1.000
_cell.length_b   1.000
_cell.length_c   1.000
_cell.angle_alpha   90.00
_cell.angle_beta   90.00
_cell.angle_gamma   90.00
#
_symmetry.space_group_name_H-M   'P 1'
#
loop_
_entity.id
_entity.type
_entity.pdbx_description
1 polymer ?
#
loop_
_entity_poly.entity_id
_entity_poly.type
_entity_poly.pdbx_seq_one_letter_code
_entity_poly.pdbx_strand_id
1 'polypeptide(L)'
;MQVYDLAALRDYWSYLERRLFSRLEDIYRPTINKLKTSLFRFYLVYTIQTNRNDKAQEFFAKQATELQNQAEWKDWFVLPFLPSPDTNPTFATYFSRQWADTFIVSLHNFLSVLFQCMPVPVILNFDAECQRTNQVQEENEVLRQKLFALQAEIHRLKKEEQQLEEEETLAQHKLPAYVSSMDRLGDSELAMVCS
;
A
#
# COMPACT_ATOMS: atom_id res chain seq x y z
N MET A 1 -31.31 1.22 10.69
CA MET A 1 -31.07 -0.21 10.46
C MET A 1 -32.28 -0.95 11.03
N GLN A 2 -33.00 -1.73 10.22
CA GLN A 2 -34.19 -2.46 10.71
C GLN A 2 -33.72 -3.52 11.72
N VAL A 3 -34.30 -3.51 12.92
CA VAL A 3 -34.04 -4.56 13.92
C VAL A 3 -34.51 -5.89 13.29
N TYR A 4 -33.66 -6.91 13.26
CA TYR A 4 -33.90 -8.25 12.67
C TYR A 4 -33.83 -8.40 11.14
N ASP A 5 -33.17 -7.50 10.40
CA ASP A 5 -32.98 -7.68 8.95
C ASP A 5 -31.94 -8.78 8.62
N LEU A 6 -32.44 -9.99 8.37
CA LEU A 6 -31.63 -11.13 7.97
C LEU A 6 -30.99 -10.94 6.59
N ALA A 7 -31.67 -10.25 5.67
CA ALA A 7 -31.13 -10.04 4.32
C ALA A 7 -29.90 -9.15 4.39
N ALA A 8 -30.00 -8.01 5.09
CA ALA A 8 -28.86 -7.13 5.32
C ALA A 8 -27.71 -7.88 6.01
N LEU A 9 -27.98 -8.67 7.06
CA LEU A 9 -26.95 -9.44 7.76
C LEU A 9 -26.19 -10.39 6.81
N ARG A 10 -26.93 -11.12 5.97
CA ARG A 10 -26.34 -12.03 4.97
C ARG A 10 -25.55 -11.26 3.92
N ASP A 11 -26.09 -10.17 3.41
CA ASP A 11 -25.43 -9.33 2.40
C ASP A 11 -24.12 -8.75 2.93
N TYR A 12 -24.10 -8.28 4.18
CA TYR A 12 -22.88 -7.83 4.84
C TYR A 12 -21.86 -8.95 4.99
N TRP A 13 -22.26 -10.13 5.48
CA TRP A 13 -21.34 -11.25 5.61
C TRP A 13 -20.78 -11.69 4.25
N SER A 14 -21.64 -11.83 3.23
CA SER A 14 -21.23 -12.15 1.86
C SER A 14 -20.36 -11.07 1.21
N TYR A 15 -20.50 -9.81 1.62
CA TYR A 15 -19.60 -8.74 1.22
C TYR A 15 -18.20 -8.94 1.83
N LEU A 16 -18.11 -9.21 3.14
CA LEU A 16 -16.85 -9.51 3.82
C LEU A 16 -16.19 -10.76 3.18
N GLU A 17 -16.99 -11.77 2.87
CA GLU A 17 -16.52 -13.00 2.24
C GLU A 17 -15.86 -12.75 0.88
N ARG A 18 -16.53 -11.98 0.02
CA ARG A 18 -16.04 -11.67 -1.33
C ARG A 18 -14.86 -10.72 -1.33
N ARG A 19 -14.83 -9.71 -0.45
CA ARG A 19 -13.84 -8.62 -0.49
C ARG A 19 -12.64 -8.84 0.40
N LEU A 20 -12.83 -9.47 1.55
CA LEU A 20 -11.83 -9.59 2.60
C LEU A 20 -11.37 -11.04 2.74
N PHE A 21 -12.31 -11.94 3.00
CA PHE A 21 -11.98 -13.32 3.34
C PHE A 21 -11.45 -14.11 2.14
N SER A 22 -11.83 -13.73 0.92
CA SER A 22 -11.28 -14.29 -0.32
C SER A 22 -9.78 -14.08 -0.51
N ARG A 23 -9.18 -13.14 0.23
CA ARG A 23 -7.74 -12.85 0.21
C ARG A 23 -6.96 -13.60 1.29
N LEU A 24 -7.66 -14.30 2.19
CA LEU A 24 -7.04 -15.04 3.28
C LEU A 24 -6.64 -16.44 2.83
N GLU A 25 -5.57 -16.94 3.42
CA GLU A 25 -5.14 -18.32 3.24
C GLU A 25 -6.23 -19.30 3.70
N ASP A 26 -6.30 -20.45 3.05
CA ASP A 26 -7.34 -21.46 3.31
C ASP A 26 -7.33 -21.97 4.76
N ILE A 27 -6.20 -21.86 5.46
CA ILE A 27 -6.07 -22.20 6.89
C ILE A 27 -7.03 -21.40 7.78
N TYR A 28 -7.47 -20.21 7.36
CA TYR A 28 -8.41 -19.37 8.12
C TYR A 28 -9.88 -19.69 7.83
N ARG A 29 -10.20 -20.46 6.78
CA ARG A 29 -11.59 -20.82 6.44
C ARG A 29 -12.37 -21.46 7.59
N PRO A 30 -11.81 -22.39 8.39
CA PRO A 30 -12.53 -22.97 9.53
C PRO A 30 -12.94 -21.91 10.56
N THR A 31 -12.06 -20.95 10.84
CA THR A 31 -12.33 -19.84 11.77
C THR A 31 -13.44 -18.93 11.23
N ILE A 32 -13.41 -18.60 9.95
CA ILE A 32 -14.42 -17.78 9.28
C ILE A 32 -15.77 -18.47 9.30
N ASN A 33 -15.82 -19.78 9.00
CA ASN A 33 -17.04 -20.57 9.07
C ASN A 33 -17.58 -20.64 10.51
N LYS A 34 -16.70 -20.83 11.51
CA LYS A 34 -17.10 -20.82 12.92
C LYS A 34 -17.69 -19.47 13.35
N LEU A 35 -17.12 -18.36 12.87
CA LEU A 35 -17.67 -17.02 13.10
C LEU A 35 -19.02 -16.82 12.39
N LYS A 36 -19.17 -17.27 11.12
CA LYS A 36 -20.45 -17.24 10.38
C LYS A 36 -21.54 -18.00 11.14
N THR A 37 -21.23 -19.23 11.55
CA THR A 37 -22.15 -20.08 12.32
C THR A 37 -22.52 -19.41 13.64
N SER A 38 -21.55 -18.85 14.36
CA SER A 38 -21.80 -18.17 15.64
C SER A 38 -22.63 -16.90 15.46
N LEU A 39 -22.44 -16.16 14.37
CA LEU A 39 -23.23 -14.98 14.03
C LEU A 39 -24.70 -15.33 13.78
N PHE A 40 -24.96 -16.41 13.03
CA PHE A 40 -26.32 -16.88 12.78
C PHE A 40 -26.98 -17.43 14.06
N ARG A 41 -26.23 -18.15 14.90
CA ARG A 41 -26.71 -18.58 16.21
C ARG A 41 -27.03 -17.38 17.11
N PHE A 42 -26.20 -16.34 17.08
CA PHE A 42 -26.43 -15.11 17.83
C PHE A 42 -27.69 -14.40 17.37
N TYR A 43 -27.91 -14.29 16.06
CA TYR A 43 -29.15 -13.76 15.49
C TYR A 43 -30.38 -14.56 15.98
N LEU A 44 -30.33 -15.88 15.90
CA LEU A 44 -31.42 -16.74 16.35
C LEU A 44 -31.71 -16.56 17.83
N VAL A 45 -30.70 -16.68 18.70
CA VAL A 45 -30.86 -16.48 20.16
C VAL A 45 -31.48 -15.11 20.43
N TYR A 46 -31.00 -14.06 19.78
CA TYR A 46 -31.54 -12.71 19.94
C TYR A 46 -33.01 -12.60 19.52
N THR A 47 -33.41 -13.22 18.41
CA THR A 47 -34.83 -13.26 17.99
C THR A 47 -35.71 -13.99 19.00
N ILE A 48 -35.24 -15.10 19.58
CA ILE A 48 -35.99 -15.85 20.59
C ILE A 48 -36.10 -15.05 21.89
N GLN A 49 -35.00 -14.49 22.40
CA GLN A 49 -34.97 -13.67 23.62
C GLN A 49 -35.90 -12.45 23.55
N THR A 50 -36.15 -11.95 22.35
CA THR A 50 -37.01 -10.78 22.10
C THR A 50 -38.42 -11.16 21.65
N ASN A 51 -38.82 -12.43 21.82
CA ASN A 51 -40.13 -12.97 21.46
C ASN A 51 -40.49 -12.82 19.97
N ARG A 52 -39.48 -12.76 19.09
CA ARG A 52 -39.61 -12.70 17.62
C ARG A 52 -39.38 -14.08 16.98
N ASN A 53 -40.14 -15.07 17.44
CA ASN A 53 -40.11 -16.43 16.89
C ASN A 53 -40.43 -16.47 15.40
N ASP A 54 -41.25 -15.53 14.91
CA ASP A 54 -41.53 -15.33 13.48
C ASP A 54 -40.24 -15.14 12.67
N LYS A 55 -39.27 -14.40 13.21
CA LYS A 55 -37.96 -14.16 12.56
C LYS A 55 -37.03 -15.36 12.64
N ALA A 56 -37.08 -16.14 13.72
CA ALA A 56 -36.36 -17.40 13.81
C ALA A 56 -36.89 -18.42 12.78
N GLN A 57 -38.20 -18.49 12.59
CA GLN A 57 -38.82 -19.32 11.55
C GLN A 57 -38.48 -18.82 10.15
N GLU A 58 -38.53 -17.51 9.90
CA GLU A 58 -38.12 -16.90 8.64
C GLU A 58 -36.66 -17.24 8.29
N PHE A 59 -35.77 -17.24 9.28
CA PHE A 59 -34.38 -17.64 9.12
C PHE A 59 -34.26 -19.07 8.57
N PHE A 60 -34.89 -20.04 9.23
CA PHE A 60 -34.82 -21.43 8.78
C PHE A 60 -35.55 -21.62 7.44
N ALA A 61 -36.67 -20.94 7.18
CA ALA A 61 -37.34 -21.00 5.89
C ALA A 61 -36.42 -20.56 4.73
N LYS A 62 -35.58 -19.54 4.96
CA LYS A 62 -34.65 -19.00 3.95
C LYS A 62 -33.30 -19.74 3.88
N GLN A 63 -32.86 -20.39 4.96
CA GLN A 63 -31.52 -20.97 5.06
C GLN A 63 -31.49 -22.50 5.18
N ALA A 64 -32.65 -23.16 5.38
CA ALA A 64 -32.73 -24.60 5.58
C ALA A 64 -31.97 -25.40 4.51
N THR A 65 -32.07 -25.02 3.24
CA THR A 65 -31.43 -25.76 2.14
C THR A 65 -29.91 -25.83 2.27
N GLU A 66 -29.27 -24.76 2.74
CA GLU A 66 -27.82 -24.69 2.97
C GLU A 66 -27.44 -25.37 4.30
N LEU A 67 -28.23 -25.14 5.35
CA LEU A 67 -27.91 -25.57 6.72
C LEU A 67 -28.24 -27.04 6.99
N GLN A 68 -29.18 -27.64 6.29
CA GLN A 68 -29.59 -29.05 6.54
C GLN A 68 -28.47 -30.06 6.33
N ASN A 69 -27.48 -29.73 5.49
CA ASN A 69 -26.34 -30.60 5.20
C ASN A 69 -25.19 -30.44 6.22
N GLN A 70 -25.34 -29.51 7.18
CA GLN A 70 -24.35 -29.22 8.20
C GLN A 70 -24.78 -29.86 9.51
N ALA A 71 -23.99 -30.79 10.06
CA ALA A 71 -24.39 -31.57 11.24
C ALA A 71 -24.62 -30.69 12.49
N GLU A 72 -23.87 -29.61 12.63
CA GLU A 72 -24.03 -28.61 13.69
C GLU A 72 -25.35 -27.81 13.59
N TRP A 73 -25.98 -27.89 12.41
CA TRP A 73 -27.37 -27.64 12.03
C TRP A 73 -28.46 -28.26 12.88
N LYS A 74 -28.28 -29.55 13.10
CA LYS A 74 -29.40 -30.49 13.19
C LYS A 74 -30.34 -30.16 14.34
N ASP A 75 -29.77 -29.93 15.52
CA ASP A 75 -30.55 -29.66 16.72
C ASP A 75 -31.14 -28.24 16.70
N TRP A 76 -30.56 -27.30 15.96
CA TRP A 76 -31.01 -25.90 15.94
C TRP A 76 -32.35 -25.70 15.25
N PHE A 77 -32.78 -26.61 14.36
CA PHE A 77 -34.08 -26.51 13.69
C PHE A 77 -35.28 -26.61 14.65
N VAL A 78 -35.12 -27.23 15.82
CA VAL A 78 -36.18 -27.29 16.83
C VAL A 78 -36.28 -26.00 17.66
N LEU A 79 -35.25 -25.15 17.64
CA LEU A 79 -35.12 -24.00 18.52
C LEU A 79 -36.36 -23.08 18.55
N PRO A 80 -36.98 -22.68 17.42
CA PRO A 80 -38.14 -21.78 17.43
C PRO A 80 -39.41 -22.38 18.06
N PHE A 81 -39.42 -23.70 18.30
CA PHE A 81 -40.57 -24.44 18.84
C PHE A 81 -40.40 -24.82 20.30
N LEU A 82 -39.23 -24.53 20.91
CA LEU A 82 -38.97 -24.82 22.31
C LEU A 82 -39.62 -23.77 23.22
N PRO A 83 -40.37 -24.16 24.25
CA PRO A 83 -41.01 -23.21 25.16
C PRO A 83 -40.01 -22.49 26.09
N SER A 84 -38.89 -23.13 26.44
CA SER A 84 -37.86 -22.55 27.32
C SER A 84 -36.45 -23.00 26.88
N PRO A 85 -35.93 -22.46 25.76
CA PRO A 85 -34.66 -22.91 25.18
C PRO A 85 -33.44 -22.57 26.05
N ASP A 86 -33.53 -21.58 26.93
CA ASP A 86 -32.53 -21.22 27.93
C ASP A 86 -32.32 -22.31 28.99
N THR A 87 -33.31 -23.16 29.25
CA THR A 87 -33.21 -24.30 30.18
C THR A 87 -32.75 -25.59 29.52
N ASN A 88 -32.75 -25.64 28.18
CA ASN A 88 -32.36 -26.83 27.44
C ASN A 88 -30.84 -27.01 27.49
N PRO A 89 -30.30 -28.16 27.94
CA PRO A 89 -28.85 -28.36 28.08
C PRO A 89 -28.05 -28.11 26.80
N THR A 90 -28.63 -28.35 25.63
CA THR A 90 -27.99 -28.11 24.33
C THR A 90 -27.87 -26.62 24.02
N PHE A 91 -28.83 -25.80 24.45
CA PHE A 91 -28.93 -24.39 24.07
C PHE A 91 -28.56 -23.41 25.19
N ALA A 92 -28.66 -23.81 26.46
CA ALA A 92 -28.51 -22.96 27.65
C ALA A 92 -27.26 -22.06 27.59
N THR A 93 -26.12 -22.61 27.16
CA THR A 93 -24.88 -21.84 27.01
C THR A 93 -25.02 -20.66 26.05
N TYR A 94 -25.74 -20.82 24.93
CA TYR A 94 -25.91 -19.78 23.92
C TYR A 94 -26.83 -18.65 24.38
N PHE A 95 -27.73 -18.91 25.33
CA PHE A 95 -28.58 -17.89 25.94
C PHE A 95 -27.87 -17.10 27.05
N SER A 96 -26.65 -17.49 27.43
CA SER A 96 -25.85 -16.77 28.42
C SER A 96 -25.23 -15.49 27.84
N ARG A 97 -25.18 -14.44 28.66
CA ARG A 97 -24.48 -13.19 28.33
C ARG A 97 -22.99 -13.41 28.05
N GLN A 98 -22.37 -14.31 28.81
CA GLN A 98 -20.95 -14.63 28.64
C GLN A 98 -20.64 -15.14 27.23
N TRP A 99 -21.49 -16.01 26.67
CA TRP A 99 -21.32 -16.51 25.32
C TRP A 99 -21.44 -15.38 24.28
N ALA A 100 -22.45 -14.52 24.41
CA ALA A 100 -22.66 -13.37 23.54
C ALA A 100 -21.45 -12.41 23.56
N ASP A 101 -20.98 -12.03 24.75
CA ASP A 101 -19.85 -11.12 24.92
C ASP A 101 -18.56 -11.74 24.33
N THR A 102 -18.32 -13.04 24.58
CA THR A 102 -17.17 -13.76 24.04
C THR A 102 -17.20 -13.79 22.51
N PHE A 103 -18.37 -14.03 21.91
CA PHE A 103 -18.55 -14.02 20.46
C PHE A 103 -18.28 -12.62 19.89
N ILE A 104 -18.85 -11.57 20.47
CA ILE A 104 -18.68 -10.18 20.00
C ILE A 104 -17.21 -9.78 20.04
N VAL A 105 -16.50 -10.06 21.14
CA VAL A 105 -15.06 -9.79 21.26
C VAL A 105 -14.26 -10.57 20.23
N SER A 106 -14.58 -11.84 20.02
CA SER A 106 -13.89 -12.69 19.04
C SER A 106 -14.06 -12.17 17.61
N LEU A 107 -15.29 -11.79 17.25
CA LEU A 107 -15.59 -11.21 15.94
C LEU A 107 -14.89 -9.87 15.75
N HIS A 108 -14.93 -9.00 16.75
CA HIS A 108 -14.26 -7.70 16.74
C HIS A 108 -12.76 -7.86 16.56
N ASN A 109 -12.12 -8.73 17.34
CA ASN A 109 -10.67 -8.95 17.26
C ASN A 109 -10.26 -9.51 15.90
N PHE A 110 -11.03 -10.48 15.38
CA PHE A 110 -10.79 -11.03 14.05
C PHE A 110 -10.86 -9.95 12.97
N LEU A 111 -11.95 -9.18 12.93
CA LEU A 111 -12.12 -8.11 11.94
C LEU A 111 -11.07 -6.99 12.10
N SER A 112 -10.70 -6.64 13.33
CA SER A 112 -9.69 -5.62 13.60
C SER A 112 -8.33 -6.00 13.03
N VAL A 113 -7.88 -7.24 13.28
CA VAL A 113 -6.62 -7.75 12.71
C VAL A 113 -6.71 -7.77 11.18
N LEU A 114 -7.81 -8.25 10.62
CA LEU A 114 -8.00 -8.27 9.17
C LEU A 114 -7.90 -6.88 8.56
N PHE A 115 -8.56 -5.89 9.16
CA PHE A 115 -8.54 -4.52 8.66
C PHE A 115 -7.18 -3.84 8.82
N GLN A 116 -6.42 -4.17 9.87
CA GLN A 116 -5.04 -3.69 10.04
C GLN A 116 -4.07 -4.27 9.00
N CYS A 117 -4.29 -5.52 8.57
CA CYS A 117 -3.49 -6.14 7.52
C CYS A 117 -3.86 -5.65 6.10
N MET A 118 -4.93 -4.87 5.95
CA MET A 118 -5.29 -4.34 4.63
C MET A 118 -4.39 -3.16 4.25
N PRO A 119 -3.92 -3.10 2.99
CA PRO A 119 -3.24 -1.91 2.51
C PRO A 119 -4.18 -0.71 2.62
N VAL A 120 -3.67 0.37 3.21
CA VAL A 120 -4.41 1.64 3.33
C VAL A 120 -4.84 2.06 1.91
N PRO A 121 -6.12 2.44 1.70
CA PRO A 121 -6.58 2.93 0.42
C PRO A 121 -5.63 4.00 -0.13
N VAL A 122 -5.16 3.83 -1.38
CA VAL A 122 -4.18 4.74 -2.02
C VAL A 122 -4.64 6.20 -1.98
N ILE A 123 -5.95 6.44 -2.04
CA ILE A 123 -6.54 7.78 -1.96
C ILE A 123 -6.27 8.50 -0.62
N LEU A 124 -6.11 7.75 0.48
CA LEU A 124 -5.74 8.32 1.77
C LEU A 124 -4.25 8.68 1.85
N ASN A 125 -3.43 8.13 0.95
CA ASN A 125 -2.03 8.48 0.80
C ASN A 125 -1.79 9.56 -0.27
N PHE A 126 -2.83 10.09 -0.93
CA PHE A 126 -2.67 11.03 -2.04
C PHE A 126 -1.83 12.25 -1.67
N ASP A 127 -2.12 12.89 -0.53
CA ASP A 127 -1.39 14.07 -0.08
C ASP A 127 0.08 13.74 0.26
N ALA A 128 0.30 12.63 0.96
CA ALA A 128 1.64 12.16 1.31
C ALA A 128 2.46 11.81 0.06
N GLU A 129 1.83 11.19 -0.93
CA GLU A 129 2.44 10.79 -2.20
C GLU A 129 2.75 12.00 -3.08
N CYS A 130 1.87 13.00 -3.10
CA CYS A 130 2.08 14.28 -3.78
C CYS A 130 3.26 15.03 -3.17
N GLN A 131 3.34 15.14 -1.84
CA GLN A 131 4.47 15.76 -1.14
C GLN A 131 5.78 15.03 -1.45
N ARG A 132 5.79 13.69 -1.36
CA ARG A 132 6.95 12.86 -1.68
C ARG A 132 7.41 13.07 -3.13
N THR A 133 6.47 13.15 -4.07
CA THR A 133 6.77 13.37 -5.48
C THR A 133 7.41 14.75 -5.70
N ASN A 134 6.85 15.81 -5.12
CA ASN A 134 7.42 17.16 -5.21
C ASN A 134 8.84 17.24 -4.64
N GLN A 135 9.07 16.59 -3.49
CA GLN A 135 10.38 16.59 -2.83
C GLN A 135 11.43 15.88 -3.70
N VAL A 136 11.08 14.72 -4.28
CA VAL A 136 11.94 14.02 -5.24
C VAL A 136 12.18 14.87 -6.49
N GLN A 137 11.18 15.61 -6.96
CA GLN A 137 11.30 16.49 -8.13
C GLN A 137 12.31 17.63 -7.87
N GLU A 138 12.20 18.27 -6.71
CA GLU A 138 13.10 19.36 -6.29
C GLU A 138 14.54 18.86 -6.13
N GLU A 139 14.73 17.70 -5.49
CA GLU A 139 16.04 17.05 -5.41
C GLU A 139 16.61 16.73 -6.81
N ASN A 140 15.76 16.27 -7.74
CA ASN A 140 16.19 15.98 -9.11
C ASN A 140 16.64 17.25 -9.84
N GLU A 141 15.93 18.36 -9.66
CA GLU A 141 16.29 19.66 -10.24
C GLU A 141 17.63 20.17 -9.68
N VAL A 142 17.83 20.08 -8.36
CA VAL A 142 19.10 20.45 -7.73
C VAL A 142 20.25 19.58 -8.25
N LEU A 143 20.04 18.27 -8.39
CA LEU A 143 21.05 17.37 -8.94
C LEU A 143 21.36 17.70 -10.40
N ARG A 144 20.36 18.00 -11.23
CA ARG A 144 20.54 18.42 -12.62
C ARG A 144 21.33 19.72 -12.72
N GLN A 145 21.05 20.71 -11.87
CA GLN A 145 21.79 21.96 -11.82
C GLN A 145 23.26 21.75 -11.44
N LYS A 146 23.53 20.93 -10.41
CA LYS A 146 24.90 20.55 -10.02
C LYS A 146 25.64 19.86 -11.14
N LEU A 147 24.96 18.95 -11.84
CA LEU A 147 25.53 18.20 -12.95
C LEU A 147 25.88 19.13 -14.13
N PHE A 148 25.00 20.09 -14.44
CA PHE A 148 25.27 21.11 -15.44
C PHE A 148 26.45 22.00 -15.06
N ALA A 149 26.52 22.48 -13.81
CA ALA A 149 27.63 23.31 -13.34
C ALA A 149 28.98 22.59 -13.41
N LEU A 150 29.03 21.32 -12.98
CA LEU A 150 30.24 20.50 -13.07
C LEU A 150 30.64 20.23 -14.52
N GLN A 151 29.69 20.00 -15.43
CA GLN A 151 29.98 19.84 -16.86
C GLN A 151 30.56 21.12 -17.47
N ALA A 152 30.02 22.29 -17.12
CA ALA A 152 30.55 23.58 -17.57
C ALA A 152 31.99 23.80 -17.07
N GLU A 153 32.27 23.46 -15.80
CA GLU A 153 33.60 23.60 -15.22
C GLU A 153 34.62 22.65 -15.87
N ILE A 154 34.24 21.39 -16.12
CA ILE A 154 35.08 20.43 -16.87
C ILE A 154 35.40 20.97 -18.26
N HIS A 155 34.42 21.57 -18.94
CA HIS A 155 34.63 22.13 -20.28
C HIS A 155 35.58 23.34 -20.23
N ARG A 156 35.46 24.21 -19.22
CA ARG A 156 36.36 25.34 -18.99
C ARG A 156 37.80 24.86 -18.77
N LEU A 157 38.00 23.92 -17.85
CA LEU A 157 39.32 23.37 -17.53
C LEU A 157 39.98 22.71 -18.75
N LYS A 158 39.23 21.93 -19.55
CA LYS A 158 39.76 21.35 -20.80
C LYS A 158 40.21 22.41 -21.80
N LYS A 159 39.49 23.53 -21.88
CA LYS A 159 39.84 24.64 -22.78
C LYS A 159 41.10 25.40 -22.29
N GLU A 160 41.27 25.51 -20.98
CA GLU A 160 42.48 26.09 -20.37
C GLU A 160 43.69 25.17 -20.57
N GLU A 161 43.52 23.86 -20.41
CA GLU A 161 44.55 22.84 -20.63
C GLU A 161 45.02 22.83 -22.10
N GLN A 162 44.09 22.91 -23.06
CA GLN A 162 44.42 23.03 -24.49
C GLN A 162 45.18 24.31 -24.84
N GLN A 163 44.84 25.44 -24.22
CA GLN A 163 45.56 26.71 -24.45
C GLN A 163 46.98 26.65 -23.89
N LEU A 164 47.18 26.03 -22.72
CA LEU A 164 48.50 25.83 -22.15
C LEU A 164 49.38 24.91 -23.02
N GLU A 165 48.82 23.84 -23.57
CA GLU A 165 49.53 22.97 -24.53
C GLU A 165 49.88 23.70 -25.83
N GLU A 166 48.98 24.54 -26.37
CA GLU A 166 49.24 25.37 -27.56
C GLU A 166 50.33 26.42 -27.29
N GLU A 167 50.36 27.07 -26.13
CA GLU A 167 51.40 28.01 -25.75
C GLU A 167 52.76 27.33 -25.53
N GLU A 168 52.79 26.14 -24.91
CA GLU A 168 54.00 25.37 -24.68
C GLU A 168 54.60 24.86 -26.01
N THR A 169 53.76 24.38 -26.93
CA THR A 169 54.20 23.99 -28.28
C THR A 169 54.69 25.18 -29.10
N LEU A 170 54.05 26.36 -29.01
CA LEU A 170 54.56 27.57 -29.66
C LEU A 170 55.91 28.03 -29.08
N ALA A 171 56.10 27.89 -27.77
CA ALA A 171 57.35 28.23 -27.10
C ALA A 171 58.50 27.30 -27.53
N GLN A 172 58.23 26.00 -27.70
CA GLN A 172 59.20 25.03 -28.21
C GLN A 172 59.59 25.27 -29.68
N HIS A 173 58.69 25.83 -30.50
CA HIS A 173 58.96 26.14 -31.91
C HIS A 173 59.65 27.51 -32.12
N LYS A 174 59.91 28.31 -31.09
CA LYS A 174 60.66 29.57 -31.24
C LYS A 174 62.16 29.30 -31.42
N LEU A 175 62.71 29.74 -32.56
CA LEU A 175 64.15 29.70 -32.83
C LEU A 175 64.92 30.54 -31.80
N PRO A 176 66.12 30.10 -31.36
CA PRO A 176 66.95 30.84 -30.42
C PRO A 176 67.22 32.29 -30.88
N ALA A 177 67.27 33.23 -29.94
CA ALA A 177 67.37 34.67 -30.21
C ALA A 177 68.53 35.05 -31.17
N TYR A 178 69.62 34.30 -31.16
CA TYR A 178 70.77 34.52 -32.06
C TYR A 178 70.43 34.27 -33.55
N VAL A 179 69.50 33.35 -33.83
CA VAL A 179 69.04 33.04 -35.19
C VAL A 179 68.09 34.13 -35.70
N SER A 180 67.26 34.69 -34.82
CA SER A 180 66.34 35.79 -35.15
C SER A 180 67.04 37.11 -35.49
N SER A 181 68.25 37.33 -34.95
CA SER A 181 69.06 38.52 -35.24
C SER A 181 69.79 38.49 -36.58
N MET A 182 69.85 37.35 -37.28
CA MET A 182 70.58 37.27 -38.56
C MET A 182 69.89 37.99 -39.72
N ASP A 183 68.57 38.16 -39.68
CA ASP A 183 67.81 38.87 -40.73
C ASP A 183 68.03 40.39 -40.74
N ARG A 184 68.66 40.96 -39.69
CA ARG A 184 68.93 42.41 -39.60
C ARG A 184 70.33 42.82 -40.03
N LEU A 185 71.20 41.87 -40.38
CA LEU A 185 72.56 42.15 -40.85
C LEU A 185 72.64 42.45 -42.36
N GLY A 186 71.54 42.27 -43.12
CA GLY A 186 71.48 42.62 -44.54
C GLY A 186 71.21 44.10 -44.84
N ASP A 187 70.59 44.84 -43.91
CA ASP A 187 70.12 46.21 -44.16
C ASP A 187 71.13 47.31 -43.77
N SER A 188 72.26 46.96 -43.15
CA SER A 188 73.23 47.93 -42.64
C SER A 188 74.45 48.19 -43.56
N GLU A 189 74.54 47.56 -44.73
CA GLU A 189 75.64 47.76 -45.70
C GLU A 189 75.27 48.57 -46.97
N LEU A 190 74.22 49.39 -46.95
CA LEU A 190 73.82 50.22 -48.12
C LEU A 190 73.85 51.74 -47.90
N ALA A 191 74.47 52.23 -46.83
CA ALA A 191 74.60 53.68 -46.56
C ALA A 191 76.06 54.20 -46.54
N MET A 192 76.99 53.58 -47.28
CA MET A 192 78.38 54.08 -47.38
C MET A 192 78.95 54.13 -48.80
N VAL A 193 78.12 54.44 -49.82
CA VAL A 193 78.62 54.94 -51.12
C VAL A 193 77.59 55.91 -51.73
N CYS A 194 77.73 57.22 -51.48
CA CYS A 194 77.59 58.29 -52.50
C CYS A 194 77.80 59.70 -51.91
N SER A 195 78.81 60.38 -52.48
CA SER A 195 79.21 61.81 -52.38
C SER A 195 79.96 62.26 -51.12
#